data_AF-A0A669EKJ0-F1
#
_entry.id   AF-A0A669EKJ0-F1
#
_cell.length_a   1.000
_cell.length_b   1.000
_cell.length_c   1.000
_cell.angle_alpha   90.00
_cell.angle_beta   90.00
_cell.angle_gamma   90.00
#
_symmetry.space_group_name_H-M   'P 1'
#
loop_
_entity.id
_entity.type
_entity.pdbx_description
1 polymer ?
#
loop_
_entity_poly.entity_id
_entity_poly.type
_entity_poly.pdbx_seq_one_letter_code
_entity_poly.pdbx_strand_id
1 'polypeptide(L)'
;MATFDIAGFTAKPSLALLDVCRKRDLQEVATHYGISVSTGLRKAELKAALVSGLLEKGVVVMQPPSIPGPAGPSAAPHVPSQVIEPSVSTPVGQGLPEGGPMTLPRFDPLSTQSSEGSKQDARLKVRLARLQLEKEQLEREFQLKREIELRRLDAELARAREVELKKVEVEAETKVKMRQLELQQASSPPVAASLSQTEVQFDCSLDYDKLKSAILLAY
;
A
#
# COMPACT_ATOMS: atom_id res chain seq x y z
N MET A 1 -30.77 -34.99 17.85
CA MET A 1 -30.00 -33.72 17.86
C MET A 1 -28.56 -34.09 18.10
N ALA A 2 -27.68 -33.95 17.10
CA ALA A 2 -26.27 -34.28 17.26
C ALA A 2 -25.61 -33.24 18.17
N THR A 3 -25.16 -33.68 19.33
CA THR A 3 -24.34 -32.91 20.28
C THR A 3 -22.91 -32.86 19.75
N PHE A 4 -22.33 -31.68 19.63
CA PHE A 4 -20.91 -31.54 19.33
C PHE A 4 -20.10 -32.08 20.51
N ASP A 5 -19.19 -33.00 20.24
CA ASP A 5 -18.31 -33.57 21.26
C ASP A 5 -16.99 -32.79 21.31
N ILE A 6 -16.80 -32.03 22.38
CA ILE A 6 -15.58 -31.25 22.65
C ILE A 6 -14.38 -32.18 22.81
N ALA A 7 -14.55 -33.35 23.43
CA ALA A 7 -13.47 -34.31 23.65
C ALA A 7 -12.93 -34.83 22.30
N GLY A 8 -13.82 -35.20 21.38
CA GLY A 8 -13.46 -35.57 20.01
C GLY A 8 -12.71 -34.47 19.25
N PHE A 9 -13.07 -33.20 19.43
CA PHE A 9 -12.33 -32.08 18.85
C PHE A 9 -10.94 -31.92 19.45
N THR A 10 -10.78 -32.09 20.77
CA THR A 10 -9.47 -31.99 21.42
C THR A 10 -8.50 -33.09 20.98
N ALA A 11 -9.01 -34.29 20.69
CA ALA A 11 -8.20 -35.40 20.20
C ALA A 11 -7.73 -35.19 18.74
N LYS A 12 -8.54 -34.53 17.91
CA LYS A 12 -8.20 -34.22 16.52
C LYS A 12 -8.71 -32.82 16.12
N PRO A 13 -7.99 -31.76 16.50
CA PRO A 13 -8.41 -30.40 16.20
C PRO A 13 -8.35 -30.19 14.69
N SER A 14 -9.51 -29.93 14.07
CA SER A 14 -9.58 -29.68 12.64
C SER A 14 -10.46 -28.49 12.34
N LEU A 15 -9.99 -27.66 11.39
CA LEU A 15 -10.70 -26.45 10.98
C LEU A 15 -12.06 -26.77 10.37
N ALA A 16 -12.18 -27.90 9.66
CA ALA A 16 -13.43 -28.36 9.07
C ALA A 16 -14.54 -28.62 10.12
N LEU A 17 -14.18 -29.05 11.33
CA LEU A 17 -15.16 -29.25 12.40
C LEU A 17 -15.73 -27.92 12.90
N LEU A 18 -14.94 -26.85 12.96
CA LEU A 18 -15.39 -25.52 13.38
C LEU A 18 -16.43 -24.93 12.43
N ASP A 19 -16.43 -25.32 11.16
CA ASP A 19 -17.36 -24.83 10.14
C ASP A 19 -18.79 -25.34 10.41
N VAL A 20 -18.89 -26.60 10.83
CA VAL A 20 -20.15 -27.31 11.08
C VAL A 20 -20.71 -27.03 12.49
N CYS A 21 -19.87 -26.57 13.43
CA CYS A 21 -20.26 -26.23 14.80
C CYS A 21 -21.36 -25.15 14.88
N ARG A 22 -22.22 -25.22 15.90
CA ARG A 22 -23.14 -24.13 16.25
C ARG A 22 -22.40 -23.04 16.99
N LYS A 23 -23.02 -21.84 17.11
CA LYS A 23 -22.42 -20.72 17.84
C LYS A 23 -22.11 -21.07 19.31
N ARG A 24 -22.97 -21.87 19.96
CA ARG A 24 -22.76 -22.34 21.34
C ARG A 24 -21.52 -23.23 21.44
N ASP A 25 -21.42 -24.24 20.57
CA ASP A 25 -20.29 -25.17 20.54
C ASP A 25 -18.97 -24.42 20.34
N LEU A 26 -18.92 -23.41 19.46
CA LEU A 26 -17.74 -22.56 19.27
C LEU A 26 -17.35 -21.77 20.54
N GLN A 27 -18.32 -21.34 21.35
CA GLN A 27 -18.05 -20.67 22.64
C GLN A 27 -17.55 -21.66 23.69
N GLU A 28 -18.06 -22.88 23.70
CA GLU A 28 -17.58 -23.96 24.57
C GLU A 28 -16.14 -24.34 24.23
N VAL A 29 -15.80 -24.45 22.94
CA VAL A 29 -14.41 -24.64 22.47
C VAL A 29 -13.53 -23.47 22.89
N ALA A 30 -13.98 -22.22 22.71
CA ALA A 30 -13.23 -21.05 23.15
C ALA A 30 -12.93 -21.07 24.66
N THR A 31 -13.94 -21.46 25.46
CA THR A 31 -13.82 -21.61 26.91
C THR A 31 -12.81 -22.71 27.27
N HIS A 32 -12.87 -23.86 26.59
CA HIS A 32 -11.96 -24.98 26.81
C HIS A 32 -10.49 -24.62 26.54
N TYR A 33 -10.21 -23.83 25.50
CA TYR A 33 -8.86 -23.40 25.15
C TYR A 33 -8.43 -22.07 25.80
N GLY A 34 -9.29 -21.47 26.64
CA GLY A 34 -9.03 -20.19 27.29
C GLY A 34 -8.89 -19.01 26.33
N ILE A 35 -9.58 -19.05 25.19
CA ILE A 35 -9.58 -18.00 24.17
C ILE A 35 -10.71 -17.01 24.49
N SER A 36 -10.35 -15.77 24.79
CA SER A 36 -11.32 -14.70 25.08
C SER A 36 -12.07 -14.30 23.80
N VAL A 37 -13.34 -14.69 23.71
CA VAL A 37 -14.24 -14.33 22.60
C VAL A 37 -15.47 -13.60 23.15
N SER A 38 -15.89 -12.52 22.48
CA SER A 38 -17.10 -11.81 22.88
C SER A 38 -18.37 -12.61 22.53
N THR A 39 -19.31 -12.68 23.47
CA THR A 39 -20.59 -13.41 23.31
C THR A 39 -21.49 -12.80 22.23
N GLY A 40 -21.29 -11.51 21.92
CA GLY A 40 -22.01 -10.74 20.91
C GLY A 40 -21.54 -10.99 19.47
N LEU A 41 -20.41 -11.65 19.26
CA LEU A 41 -19.83 -11.85 17.93
C LEU A 41 -20.73 -12.70 17.02
N ARG A 42 -20.72 -12.40 15.73
CA ARG A 42 -21.37 -13.23 14.71
C ARG A 42 -20.63 -14.56 14.59
N LYS A 43 -21.28 -15.63 14.11
CA LYS A 43 -20.66 -16.97 14.00
C LYS A 43 -19.34 -16.93 13.20
N ALA A 44 -19.30 -16.15 12.13
CA ALA A 44 -18.09 -15.99 11.30
C ALA A 44 -16.93 -15.31 12.05
N GLU A 45 -17.22 -14.26 12.82
CA GLU A 45 -16.22 -13.55 13.64
C GLU A 45 -15.70 -14.43 14.77
N LEU A 46 -16.61 -15.16 15.44
CA LEU A 46 -16.27 -16.12 16.48
C LEU A 46 -15.37 -17.24 15.94
N LYS A 47 -15.68 -17.77 14.75
CA LYS A 47 -14.84 -18.76 14.07
C LYS A 47 -13.45 -18.17 13.76
N ALA A 48 -13.37 -16.97 13.19
CA ALA A 48 -12.09 -16.34 12.87
C ALA A 48 -11.23 -16.12 14.12
N ALA A 49 -11.81 -15.59 15.19
CA ALA A 49 -11.12 -15.39 16.47
C ALA A 49 -10.63 -16.72 17.06
N LEU A 50 -11.45 -17.77 16.98
CA LEU A 50 -11.10 -19.10 17.47
C LEU A 50 -9.98 -19.75 16.65
N VAL A 51 -10.02 -19.62 15.31
CA VAL A 51 -8.95 -20.11 14.44
C VAL A 51 -7.63 -19.41 14.77
N SER A 52 -7.64 -18.08 14.89
CA SER A 52 -6.46 -17.30 15.28
C SER A 52 -5.95 -17.70 16.68
N GLY A 53 -6.83 -17.86 17.66
CA GLY A 53 -6.44 -18.27 19.01
C GLY A 53 -5.92 -19.71 19.08
N LEU A 54 -6.49 -20.63 18.30
CA LEU A 54 -6.01 -22.02 18.22
C LEU A 54 -4.65 -22.13 17.49
N LEU A 55 -4.40 -21.25 16.52
CA LEU A 55 -3.09 -21.09 15.86
C LEU A 55 -2.06 -20.56 16.85
N GLU A 56 -2.39 -19.52 17.62
CA GLU A 56 -1.49 -18.92 18.62
C GLU A 56 -1.15 -19.91 19.74
N LYS A 57 -2.10 -20.75 20.15
CA LYS A 57 -1.88 -21.82 21.13
C LYS A 57 -1.21 -23.07 20.54
N GLY A 58 -0.91 -23.09 19.24
CA GLY A 58 -0.25 -24.21 18.56
C GLY A 58 -1.10 -25.49 18.47
N VAL A 59 -2.41 -25.40 18.68
CA VAL A 59 -3.35 -26.53 18.67
C VAL A 59 -3.68 -26.95 17.23
N VAL A 60 -3.64 -26.00 16.28
CA VAL A 60 -3.81 -26.26 14.86
C VAL A 60 -2.58 -25.77 14.12
N VAL A 61 -1.83 -26.68 13.51
CA VAL A 61 -0.73 -26.35 12.60
C VAL A 61 -1.34 -26.05 11.23
N MET A 62 -1.23 -24.80 10.76
CA MET A 62 -1.37 -24.51 9.34
C MET A 62 -0.23 -25.23 8.61
N GLN A 63 -0.55 -26.29 7.87
CA GLN A 63 0.42 -26.92 6.99
C GLN A 63 0.82 -25.88 5.93
N PRO A 64 2.12 -25.52 5.80
CA PRO A 64 2.56 -24.65 4.72
C PRO A 64 2.32 -25.34 3.37
N PRO A 65 2.00 -24.59 2.30
CA PRO A 65 1.95 -25.15 0.96
C PRO A 65 3.32 -25.71 0.61
N SER A 66 3.41 -27.03 0.52
CA SER A 66 4.59 -27.74 0.02
C SER A 66 4.88 -27.28 -1.40
N ILE A 67 5.91 -26.45 -1.54
CA ILE A 67 6.52 -26.08 -2.81
C ILE A 67 7.24 -27.33 -3.34
N PRO A 68 6.88 -27.88 -4.52
CA PRO A 68 7.71 -28.87 -5.17
C PRO A 68 8.93 -28.16 -5.79
N GLY A 69 10.06 -28.21 -5.09
CA GLY A 69 11.36 -27.78 -5.59
C GLY A 69 12.00 -28.86 -6.47
N PRO A 70 12.73 -28.48 -7.54
CA PRO A 70 13.24 -29.37 -8.58
C PRO A 70 14.63 -29.94 -8.24
N ALA A 71 14.83 -31.24 -8.40
CA ALA A 71 16.14 -31.86 -8.56
C ALA A 71 15.98 -33.21 -9.30
N GLY A 72 16.48 -33.28 -10.55
CA GLY A 72 16.72 -34.54 -11.26
C GLY A 72 18.05 -35.18 -10.82
N PRO A 73 18.69 -36.09 -11.59
CA PRO A 73 18.30 -36.72 -12.86
C PRO A 73 18.48 -38.27 -12.86
N SER A 74 18.36 -38.90 -14.03
CA SER A 74 18.73 -40.30 -14.40
C SER A 74 17.53 -41.28 -14.47
N ALA A 75 17.18 -41.92 -15.59
CA ALA A 75 17.75 -41.99 -16.93
C ALA A 75 16.61 -42.26 -17.94
N ALA A 76 16.67 -41.61 -19.09
CA ALA A 76 15.94 -41.96 -20.30
C ALA A 76 16.61 -43.22 -20.95
N PRO A 77 16.05 -43.91 -21.97
CA PRO A 77 15.64 -43.27 -23.22
C PRO A 77 14.42 -43.87 -23.94
N HIS A 78 13.55 -43.02 -24.49
CA HIS A 78 13.25 -43.07 -25.92
C HIS A 78 12.47 -41.82 -26.38
N VAL A 79 13.15 -41.00 -27.17
CA VAL A 79 12.60 -40.07 -28.18
C VAL A 79 12.84 -40.75 -29.55
N PRO A 80 12.21 -40.36 -30.69
CA PRO A 80 12.08 -38.98 -31.20
C PRO A 80 10.63 -38.60 -31.58
N SER A 81 10.15 -37.41 -31.24
CA SER A 81 10.20 -36.19 -32.09
C SER A 81 9.65 -36.39 -33.50
N GLN A 82 8.43 -35.89 -33.75
CA GLN A 82 8.13 -35.16 -34.97
C GLN A 82 7.24 -33.94 -34.69
N VAL A 83 7.87 -32.78 -34.86
CA VAL A 83 7.30 -31.51 -35.30
C VAL A 83 6.55 -31.74 -36.62
N ILE A 84 5.39 -31.11 -36.82
CA ILE A 84 4.93 -30.50 -38.08
C ILE A 84 3.63 -29.73 -37.78
N GLU A 85 3.68 -28.41 -37.97
CA GLU A 85 2.52 -27.53 -38.12
C GLU A 85 2.04 -27.53 -39.60
N PRO A 86 0.97 -26.82 -39.94
CA PRO A 86 -0.23 -27.34 -40.59
C PRO A 86 -0.10 -27.53 -42.10
N SER A 87 -0.73 -28.57 -42.67
CA SER A 87 -0.92 -28.65 -44.11
C SER A 87 -2.27 -29.27 -44.49
N VAL A 88 -3.06 -28.40 -45.11
CA VAL A 88 -4.15 -28.61 -46.07
C VAL A 88 -4.29 -30.06 -46.57
N SER A 89 -5.47 -30.64 -46.39
CA SER A 89 -6.00 -31.67 -47.29
C SER A 89 -7.52 -31.63 -47.29
N THR A 90 -8.04 -31.05 -48.37
CA THR A 90 -9.37 -31.28 -48.93
C THR A 90 -9.61 -32.77 -49.22
N PRO A 91 -10.87 -33.21 -49.12
CA PRO A 91 -11.42 -34.13 -50.10
C PRO A 91 -12.49 -33.41 -50.93
N VAL A 92 -12.24 -33.39 -52.24
CA VAL A 92 -13.19 -33.04 -53.29
C VAL A 92 -14.32 -34.07 -53.30
N GLY A 93 -15.57 -33.62 -53.40
CA GLY A 93 -16.72 -34.51 -53.50
C GLY A 93 -18.05 -33.79 -53.75
N GLN A 94 -18.13 -33.07 -54.88
CA GLN A 94 -19.31 -32.85 -55.74
C GLN A 94 -20.63 -32.33 -55.13
N GLY A 95 -21.04 -31.14 -55.56
CA GLY A 95 -22.43 -30.71 -55.47
C GLY A 95 -22.62 -29.21 -55.66
N LEU A 96 -22.38 -28.70 -56.88
CA LEU A 96 -22.89 -27.40 -57.32
C LEU A 96 -24.43 -27.46 -57.32
N PRO A 97 -25.12 -26.47 -56.73
CA PRO A 97 -26.09 -25.75 -57.55
C PRO A 97 -25.89 -24.24 -57.47
N GLU A 98 -25.81 -23.67 -58.67
CA GLU A 98 -26.24 -22.33 -59.07
C GLU A 98 -26.84 -21.39 -58.00
N GLY A 99 -26.22 -20.22 -57.88
CA GLY A 99 -26.94 -18.95 -57.99
C GLY A 99 -27.95 -18.60 -56.90
N GLY A 100 -27.49 -18.34 -55.68
CA GLY A 100 -28.20 -17.52 -54.70
C GLY A 100 -27.29 -16.39 -54.20
N PRO A 101 -27.77 -15.15 -54.00
CA PRO A 101 -26.93 -14.10 -53.44
C PRO A 101 -26.38 -14.56 -52.08
N MET A 102 -25.11 -14.21 -51.81
CA MET A 102 -24.43 -14.39 -50.54
C MET A 102 -25.24 -13.71 -49.43
N THR A 103 -26.25 -14.40 -48.91
CA THR A 103 -27.08 -13.87 -47.83
C THR A 103 -26.38 -14.18 -46.51
N LEU A 104 -26.24 -13.15 -45.69
CA LEU A 104 -25.80 -13.30 -44.30
C LEU A 104 -26.62 -14.41 -43.63
N PRO A 105 -26.02 -15.24 -42.75
CA PRO A 105 -26.74 -16.28 -42.03
C PRO A 105 -28.00 -15.67 -41.43
N ARG A 106 -29.15 -16.29 -41.73
CA ARG A 106 -30.47 -15.80 -41.34
C ARG A 106 -30.50 -15.67 -39.82
N PHE A 107 -30.62 -14.43 -39.34
CA PHE A 107 -30.71 -14.15 -37.90
C PHE A 107 -31.87 -14.94 -37.30
N ASP A 108 -31.55 -15.90 -36.44
CA ASP A 108 -32.51 -16.63 -35.62
C ASP A 108 -32.76 -15.84 -34.34
N PRO A 109 -33.98 -15.28 -34.13
CA PRO A 109 -34.31 -14.48 -32.95
C PRO A 109 -34.08 -15.23 -31.63
N LEU A 110 -34.07 -16.56 -31.63
CA LEU A 110 -33.86 -17.37 -30.43
C LEU A 110 -32.39 -17.43 -29.98
N SER A 111 -31.43 -17.11 -30.85
CA SER A 111 -30.01 -16.99 -30.47
C SER A 111 -29.72 -15.76 -29.60
N THR A 112 -30.67 -14.83 -29.46
CA THR A 112 -30.56 -13.69 -28.52
C THR A 112 -31.02 -14.00 -27.11
N GLN A 113 -31.55 -15.20 -26.84
CA GLN A 113 -31.67 -15.70 -25.48
C GLN A 113 -30.29 -16.13 -24.97
N SER A 114 -29.40 -15.14 -24.78
CA SER A 114 -28.38 -15.27 -23.76
C SER A 114 -29.13 -15.58 -22.47
N SER A 115 -29.06 -16.84 -22.06
CA SER A 115 -29.62 -17.36 -20.81
C SER A 115 -29.44 -16.32 -19.69
N GLU A 116 -30.43 -16.16 -18.81
CA GLU A 116 -30.37 -15.24 -17.67
C GLU A 116 -29.02 -15.35 -16.91
N GLY A 117 -28.45 -16.57 -16.87
CA GLY A 117 -27.12 -16.84 -16.31
C GLY A 117 -25.95 -16.16 -17.04
N SER A 118 -26.01 -16.00 -18.37
CA SER A 118 -24.99 -15.29 -19.17
C SER A 118 -24.95 -13.79 -18.88
N LYS A 119 -26.12 -13.16 -18.69
CA LYS A 119 -26.21 -11.74 -18.29
C LYS A 119 -25.71 -11.53 -16.86
N GLN A 120 -26.02 -12.44 -15.94
CA GLN A 120 -25.52 -12.40 -14.57
C GLN A 120 -24.00 -12.58 -14.53
N ASP A 121 -23.46 -13.53 -15.29
CA ASP A 121 -22.02 -13.76 -15.42
C ASP A 121 -21.29 -12.52 -15.99
N ALA A 122 -21.84 -11.88 -17.03
CA ALA A 122 -21.29 -10.64 -17.58
C ALA A 122 -21.27 -9.50 -16.53
N ARG A 123 -22.34 -9.34 -15.73
CA ARG A 123 -22.39 -8.34 -14.65
C ARG A 123 -21.36 -8.61 -13.56
N LEU A 124 -21.19 -9.88 -13.19
CA LEU A 124 -20.19 -10.30 -12.19
C LEU A 124 -18.77 -10.01 -12.70
N LYS A 125 -18.49 -10.31 -13.97
CA LYS A 125 -17.20 -10.00 -14.61
C LYS A 125 -16.90 -8.50 -14.62
N VAL A 126 -17.87 -7.66 -15.00
CA VAL A 126 -17.70 -6.20 -14.96
C VAL A 126 -17.43 -5.72 -13.53
N ARG A 127 -18.17 -6.24 -12.54
CA ARG A 127 -17.98 -5.88 -11.14
C ARG A 127 -16.60 -6.30 -10.63
N LEU A 128 -16.13 -7.50 -11.00
CA LEU A 128 -14.80 -7.98 -10.63
C LEU A 128 -13.70 -7.12 -11.26
N ALA A 129 -13.79 -6.85 -12.56
CA ALA A 129 -12.81 -6.02 -13.26
C ALA A 129 -12.73 -4.60 -12.66
N ARG A 130 -13.88 -4.01 -12.31
CA ARG A 130 -13.93 -2.71 -11.64
C ARG A 130 -13.25 -2.75 -10.28
N LEU A 131 -13.53 -3.75 -9.44
CA LEU A 131 -12.90 -3.89 -8.13
C LEU A 131 -11.38 -4.11 -8.23
N GLN A 132 -10.94 -4.88 -9.22
CA GLN A 132 -9.51 -5.09 -9.47
C GLN A 132 -8.82 -3.78 -9.87
N LEU A 133 -9.44 -2.99 -10.74
CA LEU A 133 -8.93 -1.69 -11.15
C LEU A 133 -8.89 -0.70 -9.97
N GLU A 134 -9.95 -0.63 -9.15
CA GLU A 134 -10.00 0.24 -7.96
C GLU A 134 -8.90 -0.12 -6.96
N LYS A 135 -8.66 -1.42 -6.72
CA LYS A 135 -7.56 -1.89 -5.88
C LYS A 135 -6.20 -1.44 -6.42
N GLU A 136 -5.96 -1.63 -7.72
CA GLU A 136 -4.70 -1.29 -8.35
C GLU A 136 -4.45 0.23 -8.37
N GLN A 137 -5.49 1.03 -8.59
CA GLN A 137 -5.41 2.49 -8.50
C GLN A 137 -5.04 2.94 -7.09
N LEU A 138 -5.71 2.42 -6.06
CA LEU A 138 -5.42 2.78 -4.67
C LEU A 138 -3.98 2.38 -4.28
N GLU A 139 -3.51 1.22 -4.74
CA GLU A 139 -2.15 0.78 -4.51
C GLU A 139 -1.12 1.71 -5.17
N ARG A 140 -1.34 2.09 -6.44
CA ARG A 140 -0.48 3.07 -7.13
C ARG A 140 -0.50 4.44 -6.44
N GLU A 141 -1.66 4.93 -6.05
CA GLU A 141 -1.80 6.21 -5.34
C GLU A 141 -1.06 6.18 -4.00
N PHE A 142 -1.18 5.09 -3.26
CA PHE A 142 -0.45 4.91 -2.00
C PHE A 142 1.06 4.91 -2.22
N GLN A 143 1.54 4.17 -3.23
CA GLN A 143 2.96 4.13 -3.59
C GLN A 143 3.49 5.51 -4.00
N LEU A 144 2.76 6.22 -4.87
CA LEU A 144 3.14 7.55 -5.33
C LEU A 144 3.15 8.56 -4.17
N LYS A 145 2.14 8.51 -3.30
CA LYS A 145 2.06 9.39 -2.12
C LYS A 145 3.26 9.16 -1.21
N ARG A 146 3.62 7.90 -0.95
CA ARG A 146 4.82 7.53 -0.18
C ARG A 146 6.10 8.04 -0.85
N GLU A 147 6.24 7.89 -2.16
CA GLU A 147 7.42 8.38 -2.90
C GLU A 147 7.55 9.91 -2.82
N ILE A 148 6.44 10.62 -3.00
CA ILE A 148 6.41 12.09 -2.88
C ILE A 148 6.79 12.53 -1.46
N GLU A 149 6.28 11.85 -0.44
CA GLU A 149 6.61 12.14 0.95
C GLU A 149 8.10 11.94 1.25
N LEU A 150 8.69 10.83 0.77
CA LEU A 150 10.13 10.60 0.88
C LEU A 150 10.94 11.70 0.19
N ARG A 151 10.61 12.04 -1.07
CA ARG A 151 11.30 13.14 -1.78
C ARG A 151 11.16 14.48 -1.08
N ARG A 152 10.01 14.73 -0.45
CA ARG A 152 9.78 15.96 0.31
C ARG A 152 10.69 16.02 1.52
N LEU A 153 10.80 14.94 2.29
CA LEU A 153 11.69 14.84 3.45
C LEU A 153 13.15 14.99 3.03
N ASP A 154 13.57 14.36 1.93
CA ASP A 154 14.93 14.48 1.40
C ASP A 154 15.26 15.93 1.00
N ALA A 155 14.33 16.62 0.32
CA ALA A 155 14.49 18.01 -0.05
C ALA A 155 14.53 18.95 1.17
N GLU A 156 13.78 18.63 2.21
CA GLU A 156 13.80 19.37 3.48
C GLU A 156 15.13 19.20 4.22
N LEU A 157 15.65 17.97 4.27
CA LEU A 157 16.97 17.67 4.84
C LEU A 157 18.08 18.37 4.06
N ALA A 158 18.03 18.34 2.73
CA ALA A 158 18.98 19.04 1.87
C ALA A 158 18.99 20.56 2.14
N ARG A 159 17.81 21.18 2.27
CA ARG A 159 17.71 22.61 2.63
C ARG A 159 18.24 22.89 4.04
N ALA A 160 17.93 22.03 5.01
CA ALA A 160 18.45 22.19 6.37
C ALA A 160 19.98 22.16 6.40
N ARG A 161 20.60 21.22 5.67
CA ARG A 161 22.06 21.17 5.51
C ARG A 161 22.63 22.41 4.84
N GLU A 162 21.98 22.91 3.79
CA GLU A 162 22.44 24.13 3.11
C GLU A 162 22.41 25.35 4.04
N VAL A 163 21.36 25.49 4.86
CA VAL A 163 21.26 26.56 5.87
C VAL A 163 22.35 26.41 6.93
N GLU A 164 22.64 25.20 7.37
CA GLU A 164 23.71 24.93 8.33
C GLU A 164 25.09 25.30 7.76
N LEU A 165 25.38 24.93 6.51
CA LEU A 165 26.62 25.30 5.83
C LEU A 165 26.75 26.82 5.69
N LYS A 166 25.70 27.52 5.25
CA LYS A 166 25.68 28.99 5.15
C LYS A 166 25.90 29.65 6.52
N LYS A 167 25.32 29.08 7.58
CA LYS A 167 25.54 29.59 8.95
C LYS A 167 27.01 29.45 9.36
N VAL A 168 27.62 28.29 9.11
CA VAL A 168 29.03 28.04 9.42
C VAL A 168 29.94 28.98 8.62
N GLU A 169 29.64 29.22 7.34
CA GLU A 169 30.38 30.15 6.48
C GLU A 169 30.30 31.58 7.01
N VAL A 170 29.10 32.09 7.32
CA VAL A 170 28.90 33.42 7.90
C VAL A 170 29.61 33.55 9.26
N GLU A 171 29.58 32.51 10.09
CA GLU A 171 30.30 32.50 11.37
C GLU A 171 31.83 32.56 11.16
N ALA A 172 32.36 31.86 10.16
CA ALA A 172 33.78 31.93 9.83
C ALA A 172 34.17 33.31 9.30
N GLU A 173 33.39 33.89 8.38
CA GLU A 173 33.63 35.23 7.83
C GLU A 173 33.60 36.31 8.91
N THR A 174 32.62 36.24 9.81
CA THR A 174 32.52 37.19 10.93
C THR A 174 33.71 37.08 11.89
N LYS A 175 34.16 35.86 12.22
CA LYS A 175 35.38 35.65 13.02
C LYS A 175 36.62 36.23 12.35
N VAL A 176 36.78 36.02 11.03
CA VAL A 176 37.91 36.58 10.28
C VAL A 176 37.87 38.10 10.28
N LYS A 177 36.69 38.70 10.05
CA LYS A 177 36.51 40.15 10.05
C LYS A 177 36.78 40.76 11.43
N MET A 178 36.31 40.13 12.50
CA MET A 178 36.60 40.55 13.87
C MET A 178 38.11 40.53 14.15
N ARG A 179 38.79 39.43 13.82
CA ARG A 179 40.25 39.33 13.99
C ARG A 179 41.00 40.39 13.18
N GLN A 180 40.53 40.71 11.96
CA GLN A 180 41.13 41.75 11.13
C GLN A 180 40.97 43.14 11.76
N LEU A 181 39.80 43.43 12.34
CA LEU A 181 39.56 44.68 13.08
C LEU A 181 40.42 44.79 14.34
N GLU A 182 40.58 43.71 15.10
CA GLU A 182 41.48 43.66 16.27
C GLU A 182 42.94 43.93 15.88
N LEU A 183 43.41 43.35 14.77
CA LEU A 183 44.75 43.60 14.25
C LEU A 183 44.93 45.06 13.81
N GLN A 184 43.91 45.66 13.18
CA GLN A 184 43.95 47.09 12.81
C GLN A 184 43.95 48.02 14.04
N GLN A 185 43.21 47.68 15.09
CA GLN A 185 43.26 48.42 16.37
C GLN A 185 44.65 48.29 17.02
N ALA A 186 45.20 47.07 17.08
CA ALA A 186 46.51 46.82 17.66
C ALA A 186 47.68 47.42 16.86
N SER A 187 47.53 47.63 15.54
CA SER A 187 48.55 48.27 14.71
C SER A 187 48.43 49.80 14.63
N SER A 188 47.42 50.40 15.27
CA SER A 188 47.34 51.85 15.38
C SER A 188 48.29 52.35 16.48
N PRO A 189 49.15 53.36 16.22
CA PRO A 189 50.04 53.90 17.24
C PRO A 189 49.22 54.51 18.41
N PRO A 190 49.76 54.60 19.64
CA PRO A 190 49.07 55.20 20.76
C PRO A 190 48.98 56.71 20.55
N VAL A 191 48.00 57.16 19.75
CA VAL A 191 47.61 58.57 19.69
C VAL A 191 46.77 58.79 20.94
N ALA A 192 47.33 59.58 21.85
CA ALA A 192 46.67 60.04 23.06
C ALA A 192 45.24 60.51 22.75
N ALA A 193 44.34 60.09 23.64
CA ALA A 193 42.96 60.50 23.80
C ALA A 193 42.57 61.81 23.09
N SER A 194 41.61 61.72 22.17
CA SER A 194 40.66 62.80 21.91
C SER A 194 39.27 62.20 21.79
N LEU A 195 38.67 62.00 22.96
CA LEU A 195 37.24 61.78 23.16
C LEU A 195 36.51 63.09 22.83
N SER A 196 36.15 63.30 21.56
CA SER A 196 35.01 64.15 21.23
C SER A 196 33.78 63.26 21.17
N GLN A 197 33.13 63.14 22.32
CA GLN A 197 31.83 62.55 22.53
C GLN A 197 30.80 63.31 21.69
N THR A 198 30.56 62.90 20.45
CA THR A 198 29.38 63.33 19.68
C THR A 198 28.19 62.50 20.14
N GLU A 199 27.52 63.03 21.16
CA GLU A 199 26.22 62.59 21.63
C GLU A 199 25.19 62.81 20.52
N VAL A 200 24.96 61.79 19.69
CA VAL A 200 23.81 61.77 18.78
C VAL A 200 22.61 61.30 19.60
N GLN A 201 21.88 62.26 20.14
CA GLN A 201 20.59 62.07 20.79
C GLN A 201 19.59 61.55 19.75
N PHE A 202 19.39 60.22 19.69
CA PHE A 202 18.29 59.63 18.95
C PHE A 202 17.01 59.80 19.77
N ASP A 203 16.22 60.79 19.38
CA ASP A 203 14.88 61.01 19.92
C ASP A 203 13.93 59.94 19.34
N CYS A 204 13.89 58.76 19.96
CA CYS A 204 12.93 57.70 19.66
C CYS A 204 11.64 57.88 20.46
N SER A 205 11.00 59.04 20.37
CA SER A 205 9.61 59.18 20.81
C SER A 205 8.69 58.62 19.70
N LEU A 206 8.60 57.28 19.63
CA LEU A 206 7.55 56.62 18.86
C LEU A 206 6.25 56.73 19.68
N ASP A 207 5.34 57.60 19.24
CA ASP A 207 3.99 57.74 19.78
C ASP A 207 3.24 56.40 19.68
N TYR A 208 3.29 55.62 20.76
CA TYR A 208 2.64 54.32 20.90
C TYR A 208 1.13 54.36 20.64
N ASP A 209 0.50 55.52 20.86
CA ASP A 209 -0.93 55.72 20.60
C ASP A 209 -1.24 55.78 19.09
N LYS A 210 -0.32 56.29 18.28
CA LYS A 210 -0.46 56.30 16.81
C LYS A 210 -0.33 54.89 16.24
N LEU A 211 0.57 54.09 16.81
CA LEU A 211 0.77 52.69 16.40
C LEU A 211 -0.42 51.81 16.80
N LYS A 212 -0.99 52.00 17.99
CA LYS A 212 -2.22 51.31 18.40
C LYS A 212 -3.42 51.67 17.53
N SER A 213 -3.59 52.95 17.19
CA SER A 213 -4.67 53.39 16.30
C SER A 213 -4.56 52.79 14.89
N ALA A 214 -3.34 52.73 14.33
CA ALA A 214 -3.10 52.13 13.02
C ALA A 214 -3.40 50.62 13.00
N ILE A 215 -3.08 49.90 14.08
CA ILE A 215 -3.36 48.47 14.19
C ILE A 215 -4.86 48.20 14.36
N LEU A 216 -5.60 49.06 15.08
CA LEU A 216 -7.04 48.89 15.28
C LEU A 216 -7.88 49.18 14.03
N LEU A 217 -7.37 49.97 13.08
CA LEU A 217 -8.05 50.24 11.80
C LEU A 217 -7.82 49.15 10.74
N ALA A 218 -6.90 48.21 11.00
CA ALA A 218 -6.55 47.13 10.09
C ALA A 218 -7.28 45.80 10.39
N TYR A 219 -8.15 45.78 11.41
CA TYR A 219 -9.04 44.68 11.77
C TYR A 219 -10.49 45.15 11.78
#